data_AF-A0A3D5VJ72-F1
#
_entry.id   AF-A0A3D5VJ72-F1
#
_cell.length_a   1.000
_cell.length_b   1.000
_cell.length_c   1.000
_cell.angle_alpha   90.00
_cell.angle_beta   90.00
_cell.angle_gamma   90.00
#
_symmetry.space_group_name_H-M   'P 1'
#
loop_
_entity.id
_entity.type
_entity.pdbx_description
1 polymer ?
#
loop_
_entity_poly.entity_id
_entity_poly.type
_entity_poly.pdbx_seq_one_letter_code
_entity_poly.pdbx_strand_id
1 'polypeptide(L)'
;MLQRKIDSWTSFGFALVVFWAVLCLTQCFFVCAAQFNAVLTVRAVQTGYITALRGMCLLLALAAVLSMTALLRRGLIIAPLVWAAHILRFALTGPWTMMMKNIFFVSELLNLLLFILSPIFLALLLWQALEHLDPQLKAGRLVLPGLWANLATAVFAGSFFVWHWSQTLGLGLWPTAFPLIFLLAGLVLAVLRAKENPWAALRLYFSGLLVPLAISMFYLSWYDGLNLFLTILLPFAQGGLFSIWLELMLMIGAPILLVLIVNQYYAWRRDGQLIELI
;
A
#
# COMPACT_ATOMS: atom_id res chain seq x y z
N MET A 1 2.30 -19.50 25.12
CA MET A 1 1.94 -19.04 23.76
C MET A 1 1.82 -17.50 23.62
N LEU A 2 1.58 -16.73 24.69
CA LEU A 2 1.26 -15.29 24.62
C LEU A 2 2.44 -14.28 24.72
N GLN A 3 3.69 -14.73 24.83
CA GLN A 3 4.84 -13.84 24.95
C GLN A 3 5.98 -14.25 24.01
N ARG A 4 5.79 -14.07 22.69
CA ARG A 4 6.93 -13.96 21.78
C ARG A 4 7.43 -12.52 21.84
N LYS A 5 8.69 -12.35 22.27
CA LYS A 5 9.37 -11.06 22.38
C LYS A 5 9.38 -10.39 21.00
N ILE A 6 9.21 -9.07 20.95
CA ILE A 6 9.34 -8.31 19.70
C ILE A 6 10.76 -8.51 19.17
N ASP A 7 10.91 -9.21 18.02
CA ASP A 7 12.22 -9.50 17.41
C ASP A 7 13.04 -8.23 17.15
N SER A 8 12.38 -7.18 16.64
CA SER A 8 12.95 -5.83 16.55
C SER A 8 11.85 -4.76 16.50
N TRP A 9 12.03 -3.69 17.26
CA TRP A 9 11.10 -2.55 17.28
C TRP A 9 10.96 -1.89 15.90
N THR A 10 12.03 -1.88 15.11
CA THR A 10 12.04 -1.36 13.73
C THR A 10 11.13 -2.17 12.80
N SER A 11 11.18 -3.50 12.88
CA SER A 11 10.33 -4.39 12.07
C SER A 11 8.87 -4.33 12.49
N PHE A 12 8.61 -4.20 13.79
CA PHE A 12 7.26 -4.01 14.32
C PHE A 12 6.67 -2.67 13.87
N GLY A 13 7.41 -1.57 14.04
CA GLY A 13 6.99 -0.24 13.60
C GLY A 13 6.71 -0.21 12.10
N PHE A 14 7.55 -0.84 11.28
CA PHE A 14 7.30 -0.96 9.85
C PHE A 14 6.00 -1.72 9.53
N ALA A 15 5.78 -2.89 10.12
CA ALA A 15 4.57 -3.68 9.88
C ALA A 15 3.31 -2.89 10.30
N LEU A 16 3.40 -2.11 11.38
CA LEU A 16 2.33 -1.25 11.84
C LEU A 16 2.03 -0.11 10.86
N VAL A 17 3.07 0.53 10.32
CA VAL A 17 2.95 1.59 9.30
C VAL A 17 2.31 1.04 8.03
N VAL A 18 2.75 -0.15 7.56
CA VAL A 18 2.15 -0.80 6.40
C VAL A 18 0.68 -1.14 6.66
N PHE A 19 0.36 -1.70 7.82
CA PHE A 19 -1.04 -2.00 8.16
C PHE A 19 -1.90 -0.74 8.16
N TRP A 20 -1.44 0.35 8.78
CA TRP A 20 -2.14 1.63 8.73
C TRP A 20 -2.28 2.18 7.31
N ALA A 21 -1.24 2.07 6.48
CA ALA A 21 -1.29 2.47 5.09
C ALA A 21 -2.34 1.65 4.31
N VAL A 22 -2.45 0.35 4.57
CA VAL A 22 -3.48 -0.52 3.98
C VAL A 22 -4.89 -0.12 4.40
N LEU A 23 -5.10 0.25 5.67
CA LEU A 23 -6.39 0.78 6.16
C LEU A 23 -6.75 2.06 5.39
N CYS A 24 -5.85 3.05 5.37
CA CYS A 24 -6.05 4.31 4.64
C CYS A 24 -6.29 4.08 3.14
N LEU A 25 -5.54 3.16 2.52
CA LEU A 25 -5.67 2.81 1.10
C LEU A 25 -7.03 2.18 0.81
N THR A 26 -7.49 1.28 1.69
CA THR A 26 -8.79 0.62 1.55
C THR A 26 -9.91 1.66 1.61
N GLN A 27 -9.87 2.55 2.60
CA GLN A 27 -10.81 3.66 2.69
C GLN A 27 -10.80 4.55 1.44
N CYS A 28 -9.61 4.99 1.02
CA CYS A 28 -9.44 5.85 -0.15
C CYS A 28 -10.04 5.20 -1.41
N PHE A 29 -9.74 3.91 -1.62
CA PHE A 29 -10.25 3.16 -2.75
C PHE A 29 -11.77 3.07 -2.77
N PHE A 30 -12.41 2.66 -1.67
CA PHE A 30 -13.87 2.53 -1.63
C PHE A 30 -14.58 3.88 -1.76
N VAL A 31 -14.01 4.96 -1.22
CA VAL A 31 -14.57 6.32 -1.38
C VAL A 31 -14.50 6.78 -2.84
N CYS A 32 -13.37 6.58 -3.52
CA CYS A 32 -13.27 6.90 -4.95
C CYS A 32 -14.18 5.99 -5.78
N ALA A 33 -14.20 4.69 -5.49
CA ALA A 33 -14.94 3.73 -6.28
C ALA A 33 -16.47 3.93 -6.18
N ALA A 34 -16.97 4.37 -5.01
CA ALA A 34 -18.37 4.71 -4.83
C ALA A 34 -18.86 5.83 -5.77
N GLN A 35 -17.98 6.77 -6.15
CA GLN A 35 -18.34 7.86 -7.06
C GLN A 35 -18.61 7.38 -8.48
N PHE A 36 -18.03 6.23 -8.88
CA PHE A 36 -18.30 5.62 -10.19
C PHE A 36 -19.71 5.02 -10.27
N ASN A 37 -20.33 4.66 -9.14
CA ASN A 37 -21.61 3.95 -9.14
C ASN A 37 -22.72 4.70 -9.86
N ALA A 38 -22.76 6.03 -9.72
CA ALA A 38 -23.81 6.87 -10.30
C ALA A 38 -23.72 6.97 -11.83
N VAL A 39 -22.55 6.68 -12.42
CA VAL A 39 -22.24 6.89 -13.85
C VAL A 39 -21.81 5.58 -14.53
N LEU A 40 -22.05 4.43 -13.87
CA LEU A 40 -21.72 3.13 -14.43
C LEU A 40 -22.56 2.84 -15.68
N THR A 41 -21.88 2.74 -16.82
CA THR A 41 -22.50 2.39 -18.10
C THR A 41 -22.31 0.91 -18.42
N VAL A 42 -23.21 0.34 -19.23
CA VAL A 42 -23.09 -1.04 -19.75
C VAL A 42 -21.77 -1.25 -20.48
N ARG A 43 -21.31 -0.23 -21.22
CA ARG A 43 -20.02 -0.25 -21.93
C ARG A 43 -18.84 -0.38 -20.97
N ALA A 44 -18.83 0.35 -19.85
CA ALA A 44 -17.77 0.26 -18.84
C ALA A 44 -17.71 -1.13 -18.17
N VAL A 45 -18.87 -1.75 -17.97
CA VAL A 45 -18.95 -3.13 -17.45
C VAL A 45 -18.36 -4.12 -18.47
N GLN A 46 -18.71 -3.96 -19.75
CA GLN A 46 -18.18 -4.80 -20.84
C GLN A 46 -16.67 -4.63 -21.06
N THR A 47 -16.13 -3.42 -20.86
CA THR A 47 -14.68 -3.17 -20.93
C THR A 47 -13.90 -3.67 -19.71
N GLY A 48 -14.58 -4.28 -18.73
CA GLY A 48 -13.92 -5.00 -17.64
C GLY A 48 -13.83 -4.26 -16.31
N TYR A 49 -14.63 -3.20 -16.08
CA TYR A 49 -14.66 -2.47 -14.81
C TYR A 49 -14.83 -3.38 -13.60
N ILE A 50 -15.78 -4.30 -13.67
CA ILE A 50 -16.12 -5.23 -12.57
C ILE A 50 -14.94 -6.18 -12.28
N THR A 51 -14.28 -6.65 -13.33
CA THR A 51 -13.10 -7.53 -13.21
C THR A 51 -11.94 -6.78 -12.56
N ALA A 52 -11.68 -5.55 -12.98
CA ALA A 52 -10.65 -4.70 -12.39
C ALA A 52 -10.95 -4.36 -10.92
N LEU A 53 -12.22 -4.07 -10.60
CA LEU A 53 -12.68 -3.81 -9.23
C LEU A 53 -12.41 -5.02 -8.32
N ARG A 54 -12.78 -6.22 -8.77
CA ARG A 54 -12.52 -7.48 -8.04
C ARG A 54 -11.02 -7.71 -7.84
N GLY A 55 -10.21 -7.49 -8.87
CA GLY A 55 -8.75 -7.58 -8.78
C GLY A 55 -8.17 -6.66 -7.71
N MET A 56 -8.64 -5.41 -7.66
CA MET A 56 -8.24 -4.46 -6.61
C MET A 56 -8.68 -4.89 -5.22
N CYS A 57 -9.91 -5.38 -5.05
CA CYS A 57 -10.38 -5.90 -3.76
C CYS A 57 -9.53 -7.10 -3.29
N LEU A 58 -9.14 -7.99 -4.19
CA LEU A 58 -8.25 -9.12 -3.88
C LEU A 58 -6.85 -8.64 -3.46
N LEU A 59 -6.30 -7.64 -4.17
CA LEU A 59 -4.99 -7.07 -3.83
C LEU A 59 -5.00 -6.38 -2.46
N LEU A 60 -6.06 -5.64 -2.13
CA LEU A 60 -6.25 -5.03 -0.81
C LEU A 60 -6.43 -6.09 0.28
N ALA A 61 -7.22 -7.13 0.03
CA ALA A 61 -7.37 -8.25 0.95
C ALA A 61 -6.02 -8.95 1.21
N LEU A 62 -5.23 -9.19 0.17
CA LEU A 62 -3.88 -9.76 0.30
C LEU A 62 -2.97 -8.85 1.13
N ALA A 63 -3.00 -7.54 0.90
CA ALA A 63 -2.23 -6.57 1.69
C ALA A 63 -2.64 -6.55 3.17
N ALA A 64 -3.94 -6.61 3.44
CA ALA A 64 -4.47 -6.70 4.79
C ALA A 64 -4.05 -8.02 5.47
N VAL A 65 -4.19 -9.15 4.78
CA VAL A 65 -3.80 -10.47 5.27
C VAL A 65 -2.32 -10.50 5.65
N LEU A 66 -1.43 -10.09 4.74
CA LEU A 66 0.01 -10.15 4.97
C LEU A 66 0.45 -9.21 6.10
N SER A 67 -0.10 -7.99 6.16
CA SER A 67 0.23 -7.01 7.20
C SER A 67 -0.31 -7.42 8.57
N MET A 68 -1.54 -7.94 8.66
CA MET A 68 -2.08 -8.51 9.90
C MET A 68 -1.27 -9.73 10.36
N THR A 69 -0.93 -10.65 9.45
CA THR A 69 -0.10 -11.82 9.78
C THR A 69 1.26 -11.40 10.34
N ALA A 70 1.87 -10.36 9.75
CA ALA A 70 3.14 -9.81 10.23
C ALA A 70 3.03 -9.17 11.63
N LEU A 71 1.90 -8.53 11.95
CA LEU A 71 1.62 -7.97 13.26
C LEU A 71 1.29 -9.03 14.31
N LEU A 72 0.50 -10.04 13.94
CA LEU A 72 0.19 -11.20 14.78
C LEU A 72 1.45 -11.97 15.19
N ARG A 73 2.37 -12.23 14.23
CA ARG A 73 3.66 -12.86 14.53
C ARG A 73 4.51 -12.07 15.52
N ARG A 74 4.27 -10.76 15.66
CA ARG A 74 5.00 -9.84 16.56
C ARG A 74 4.19 -9.46 17.81
N GLY A 75 3.11 -10.18 18.09
CA GLY A 75 2.34 -10.07 19.34
C GLY A 75 1.15 -9.10 19.33
N LEU A 76 0.85 -8.44 18.20
CA LEU A 76 -0.31 -7.54 18.13
C LEU A 76 -1.58 -8.29 17.73
N ILE A 77 -2.17 -8.99 18.71
CA ILE A 77 -3.38 -9.82 18.53
C ILE A 77 -4.60 -8.98 18.15
N ILE A 78 -4.59 -7.68 18.43
CA ILE A 78 -5.71 -6.78 18.09
C ILE A 78 -5.78 -6.40 16.61
N ALA A 79 -4.77 -6.69 15.78
CA ALA A 79 -4.74 -6.27 14.38
C ALA A 79 -5.98 -6.73 13.56
N PRO A 80 -6.47 -7.98 13.67
CA PRO A 80 -7.69 -8.40 13.01
C PRO A 80 -8.96 -7.69 13.51
N LEU A 81 -9.01 -7.34 14.81
CA LEU A 81 -10.12 -6.56 15.36
C LEU A 81 -10.12 -5.14 14.82
N VAL A 82 -8.94 -4.53 14.67
CA VAL A 82 -8.80 -3.20 14.05
C VAL A 82 -9.28 -3.23 12.60
N TRP A 83 -8.92 -4.26 11.82
CA TRP A 83 -9.45 -4.45 10.47
C TRP A 83 -10.98 -4.57 10.47
N ALA A 84 -11.53 -5.45 11.31
CA ALA A 84 -12.98 -5.64 11.42
C ALA A 84 -13.70 -4.32 11.76
N ALA A 85 -13.23 -3.61 12.78
CA ALA A 85 -13.81 -2.34 13.21
C ALA A 85 -13.70 -1.26 12.13
N HIS A 86 -12.58 -1.21 11.41
CA HIS A 86 -12.36 -0.29 10.31
C HIS A 86 -13.37 -0.52 9.18
N ILE A 87 -13.50 -1.77 8.70
CA ILE A 87 -14.47 -2.11 7.64
C ILE A 87 -15.91 -1.92 8.11
N LEU A 88 -16.24 -2.32 9.35
CA LEU A 88 -17.57 -2.13 9.92
C LEU A 88 -17.94 -0.65 10.04
N ARG A 89 -17.01 0.21 10.46
CA ARG A 89 -17.20 1.66 10.48
C ARG A 89 -17.58 2.18 9.10
N PHE A 90 -16.89 1.74 8.04
CA PHE A 90 -17.28 2.14 6.68
C PHE A 90 -18.65 1.62 6.30
N ALA A 91 -18.99 0.39 6.70
CA ALA A 91 -20.21 -0.29 6.25
C ALA A 91 -21.45 0.45 6.73
N LEU A 92 -21.34 1.10 7.89
CA LEU A 92 -22.40 1.85 8.52
C LEU A 92 -22.52 3.29 8.01
N THR A 93 -21.55 3.82 7.27
CA THR A 93 -21.44 5.28 7.05
C THR A 93 -21.22 5.72 5.60
N GLY A 94 -21.08 4.81 4.63
CA GLY A 94 -20.55 5.19 3.31
C GLY A 94 -21.43 4.83 2.08
N PRO A 95 -21.33 5.61 0.98
CA PRO A 95 -22.06 5.40 -0.28
C PRO A 95 -21.61 4.18 -1.11
N TRP A 96 -20.70 3.37 -0.56
CA TRP A 96 -20.06 2.24 -1.23
C TRP A 96 -20.81 0.92 -1.05
N THR A 97 -21.83 0.86 -0.17
CA THR A 97 -22.67 -0.33 0.01
C THR A 97 -23.31 -0.77 -1.30
N MET A 98 -23.80 0.19 -2.09
CA MET A 98 -24.32 -0.06 -3.44
C MET A 98 -23.27 -0.60 -4.43
N MET A 99 -21.99 -0.40 -4.17
CA MET A 99 -20.91 -1.01 -4.96
C MET A 99 -20.73 -2.49 -4.61
N MET A 100 -21.05 -2.89 -3.38
CA MET A 100 -20.78 -4.25 -2.91
C MET A 100 -21.54 -5.30 -3.70
N LYS A 101 -22.76 -4.99 -4.18
CA LYS A 101 -23.54 -5.87 -5.07
C LYS A 101 -22.80 -6.25 -6.36
N ASN A 102 -21.79 -5.47 -6.75
CA ASN A 102 -21.02 -5.65 -7.97
C ASN A 102 -19.77 -6.52 -7.78
N ILE A 103 -19.48 -6.98 -6.55
CA ILE A 103 -18.27 -7.74 -6.24
C ILE A 103 -18.47 -9.23 -6.55
N PHE A 104 -18.87 -10.09 -5.60
CA PHE A 104 -19.02 -11.54 -5.87
C PHE A 104 -20.48 -11.98 -5.91
N PHE A 105 -21.30 -11.47 -5.00
CA PHE A 105 -22.71 -11.82 -4.85
C PHE A 105 -23.60 -10.63 -5.16
N VAL A 106 -24.86 -10.88 -5.52
CA VAL A 106 -25.87 -9.81 -5.62
C VAL A 106 -26.18 -9.24 -4.21
N SER A 107 -25.96 -10.03 -3.16
CA SER A 107 -26.15 -9.63 -1.77
C SER A 107 -24.98 -8.76 -1.26
N GLU A 108 -25.27 -7.49 -0.96
CA GLU A 108 -24.31 -6.54 -0.36
C GLU A 108 -23.77 -7.04 0.99
N LEU A 109 -24.65 -7.59 1.84
CA LEU A 109 -24.29 -8.13 3.15
C LEU A 109 -23.31 -9.29 3.03
N LEU A 110 -23.52 -10.21 2.09
CA LEU A 110 -22.66 -11.37 1.93
C LEU A 110 -21.27 -10.97 1.44
N ASN A 111 -21.19 -10.03 0.49
CA ASN A 111 -19.90 -9.46 0.07
C ASN A 111 -19.20 -8.70 1.19
N LEU A 112 -19.95 -7.97 2.02
CA LEU A 112 -19.39 -7.26 3.17
C LEU A 112 -18.80 -8.23 4.18
N LEU A 113 -19.54 -9.28 4.54
CA LEU A 113 -19.06 -10.32 5.44
C LEU A 113 -17.82 -11.00 4.89
N LEU A 114 -17.78 -11.29 3.58
CA LEU A 114 -16.58 -11.84 2.95
C LEU A 114 -15.38 -10.88 3.04
N PHE A 115 -15.59 -9.59 2.78
CA PHE A 115 -14.51 -8.61 2.85
C PHE A 115 -13.99 -8.38 4.28
N ILE A 116 -14.86 -8.51 5.29
CA ILE A 116 -14.47 -8.44 6.71
C ILE A 116 -13.76 -9.72 7.15
N LEU A 117 -14.40 -10.87 6.94
CA LEU A 117 -14.03 -12.12 7.57
C LEU A 117 -12.92 -12.86 6.82
N SER A 118 -12.90 -12.81 5.48
CA SER A 118 -11.89 -13.56 4.73
C SER A 118 -10.46 -13.11 5.03
N PRO A 119 -10.14 -11.79 5.13
CA PRO A 119 -8.78 -11.39 5.47
C PRO A 119 -8.39 -11.80 6.89
N ILE A 120 -9.35 -11.79 7.82
CA ILE A 120 -9.12 -12.20 9.22
C ILE A 120 -8.79 -13.69 9.29
N PHE A 121 -9.65 -14.54 8.71
CA PHE A 121 -9.45 -15.98 8.73
C PHE A 121 -8.16 -16.39 8.01
N LEU A 122 -7.89 -15.81 6.85
CA LEU A 122 -6.64 -16.06 6.12
C LEU A 122 -5.42 -15.61 6.91
N ALA A 123 -5.46 -14.46 7.58
CA ALA A 123 -4.35 -14.00 8.41
C ALA A 123 -4.09 -14.91 9.61
N LEU A 124 -5.14 -15.41 10.26
CA LEU A 124 -5.03 -16.37 11.37
C LEU A 124 -4.48 -17.72 10.91
N LEU A 125 -4.98 -18.24 9.78
CA LEU A 125 -4.49 -19.48 9.19
C LEU A 125 -3.02 -19.36 8.78
N LEU A 126 -2.64 -18.27 8.11
CA LEU A 126 -1.25 -18.00 7.73
C LEU A 126 -0.36 -17.81 8.95
N TRP A 127 -0.85 -17.14 10.00
CA TRP A 127 -0.12 -16.98 11.24
C TRP A 127 0.17 -18.34 11.89
N GLN A 128 -0.85 -19.20 12.02
CA GLN A 128 -0.70 -20.56 12.55
C GLN A 128 0.23 -21.41 11.67
N ALA A 129 0.06 -21.39 10.35
CA ALA A 129 0.90 -22.15 9.43
C ALA A 129 2.37 -21.71 9.52
N LEU A 130 2.64 -20.41 9.54
CA LEU A 130 3.99 -19.87 9.66
C LEU A 130 4.63 -20.15 11.02
N GLU A 131 3.84 -20.32 12.08
CA GLU A 131 4.35 -20.75 13.39
C GLU A 131 4.94 -22.16 13.36
N HIS A 132 4.35 -23.05 12.55
CA HIS A 132 4.84 -24.41 12.36
C HIS A 132 6.00 -24.50 11.34
N LEU A 133 5.91 -23.74 10.25
CA LEU A 133 6.88 -23.82 9.13
C LEU A 133 8.17 -23.02 9.37
N ASP A 134 8.08 -21.90 10.09
CA ASP A 134 9.22 -21.01 10.34
C ASP A 134 9.24 -20.56 11.82
N PRO A 135 9.48 -21.49 12.77
CA PRO A 135 9.49 -21.19 14.19
C PRO A 135 10.65 -20.25 14.59
N GLN A 136 11.73 -20.24 13.80
CA GLN A 136 12.93 -19.43 14.04
C GLN A 136 12.90 -18.07 13.33
N LEU A 137 11.79 -17.70 12.67
CA LEU A 137 11.61 -16.41 11.97
C LEU A 137 12.69 -16.14 10.90
N LYS A 138 13.29 -17.19 10.32
CA LYS A 138 14.36 -17.08 9.31
C LYS A 138 13.84 -16.44 8.02
N ALA A 139 12.60 -16.75 7.64
CA ALA A 139 11.93 -16.11 6.51
C ALA A 139 11.51 -14.65 6.83
N GLY A 140 11.59 -14.23 8.10
CA GLY A 140 11.23 -12.89 8.58
C GLY A 140 11.98 -11.75 7.89
N ARG A 141 13.15 -12.00 7.30
CA ARG A 141 13.92 -11.01 6.52
C ARG A 141 13.24 -10.61 5.22
N LEU A 142 12.53 -11.52 4.56
CA LEU A 142 11.83 -11.27 3.29
C LEU A 142 10.42 -10.69 3.48
N VAL A 143 9.88 -10.80 4.71
CA VAL A 143 8.55 -10.25 5.04
C VAL A 143 8.51 -8.73 4.86
N LEU A 144 9.59 -8.02 5.20
CA LEU A 144 9.62 -6.55 5.10
C LEU A 144 9.63 -6.05 3.63
N PRO A 145 10.54 -6.52 2.75
CA PRO A 145 10.46 -6.20 1.32
C PRO A 145 9.14 -6.63 0.68
N GLY A 146 8.63 -7.82 1.01
CA GLY A 146 7.38 -8.32 0.46
C GLY A 146 6.17 -7.45 0.83
N LEU A 147 6.07 -7.04 2.09
CA LEU A 147 5.03 -6.12 2.55
C LEU A 147 5.12 -4.75 1.86
N TRP A 148 6.33 -4.21 1.72
CA TRP A 148 6.55 -2.94 1.02
C TRP A 148 6.16 -3.02 -0.46
N ALA A 149 6.63 -4.05 -1.16
CA ALA A 149 6.32 -4.27 -2.57
C ALA A 149 4.82 -4.47 -2.80
N ASN A 150 4.14 -5.20 -1.92
CA ASN A 150 2.70 -5.40 -2.03
C ASN A 150 1.91 -4.11 -1.76
N LEU A 151 2.31 -3.33 -0.73
CA LEU A 151 1.70 -2.01 -0.48
C LEU A 151 1.90 -1.08 -1.68
N ALA A 152 3.11 -1.00 -2.21
CA ALA A 152 3.40 -0.18 -3.38
C ALA A 152 2.52 -0.60 -4.56
N THR A 153 2.52 -1.90 -4.91
CA THR A 153 1.68 -2.44 -5.98
C THR A 153 0.21 -2.09 -5.79
N ALA A 154 -0.32 -2.20 -4.57
CA ALA A 154 -1.70 -1.82 -4.25
C ALA A 154 -1.98 -0.31 -4.43
N VAL A 155 -1.04 0.55 -4.04
CA VAL A 155 -1.13 1.99 -4.25
C VAL A 155 -1.13 2.34 -5.75
N PHE A 156 -0.17 1.84 -6.51
CA PHE A 156 -0.03 2.12 -7.94
C PHE A 156 -1.22 1.56 -8.73
N ALA A 157 -1.66 0.34 -8.44
CA ALA A 157 -2.83 -0.26 -9.07
C ALA A 157 -4.13 0.51 -8.72
N GLY A 158 -4.28 0.95 -7.47
CA GLY A 158 -5.42 1.77 -7.05
C GLY A 158 -5.45 3.14 -7.71
N SER A 159 -4.30 3.81 -7.79
CA SER A 159 -4.14 5.08 -8.51
C SER A 159 -4.51 4.93 -9.98
N PHE A 160 -3.97 3.90 -10.65
CA PHE A 160 -4.27 3.62 -12.04
C PHE A 160 -5.76 3.31 -12.26
N PHE A 161 -6.35 2.48 -11.41
CA PHE A 161 -7.78 2.13 -11.49
C PHE A 161 -8.64 3.39 -11.45
N VAL A 162 -8.43 4.26 -10.46
CA VAL A 162 -9.23 5.48 -10.31
C VAL A 162 -9.02 6.40 -11.50
N TRP A 163 -7.77 6.63 -11.92
CA TRP A 163 -7.47 7.49 -13.06
C TRP A 163 -8.10 6.97 -14.36
N HIS A 164 -7.89 5.69 -14.71
CA HIS A 164 -8.38 5.09 -15.94
C HIS A 164 -9.90 5.14 -16.06
N TRP A 165 -10.61 4.74 -15.01
CA TRP A 165 -12.08 4.73 -15.01
C TRP A 165 -12.67 6.12 -14.88
N SER A 166 -11.99 7.03 -14.19
CA SER A 166 -12.36 8.45 -14.16
C SER A 166 -12.36 9.08 -15.55
N GLN A 167 -11.32 8.85 -16.35
CA GLN A 167 -11.24 9.34 -17.72
C GLN A 167 -12.30 8.67 -18.61
N THR A 168 -12.45 7.35 -18.49
CA THR A 168 -13.39 6.57 -19.30
C THR A 168 -14.85 6.96 -19.04
N LEU A 169 -15.19 7.32 -17.79
CA LEU A 169 -16.53 7.71 -17.37
C LEU A 169 -16.75 9.23 -17.37
N GLY A 170 -15.74 10.03 -17.74
CA GLY A 170 -15.84 11.49 -17.83
C GLY A 170 -16.01 12.21 -16.49
N LEU A 171 -15.56 11.63 -15.38
CA LEU A 171 -15.74 12.20 -14.04
C LEU A 171 -14.64 13.17 -13.60
N GLY A 172 -13.46 13.11 -14.21
CA GLY A 172 -12.35 13.99 -13.85
C GLY A 172 -11.81 13.80 -12.42
N LEU A 173 -12.15 12.70 -11.74
CA LEU A 173 -11.57 12.30 -10.47
C LEU A 173 -10.06 12.12 -10.59
N TRP A 174 -9.37 12.54 -9.54
CA TRP A 174 -7.92 12.61 -9.49
C TRP A 174 -7.38 11.93 -8.24
N PRO A 175 -6.54 10.87 -8.35
CA PRO A 175 -6.22 10.01 -7.22
C PRO A 175 -5.03 10.49 -6.36
N THR A 176 -4.98 11.77 -5.97
CA THR A 176 -3.84 12.37 -5.22
C THR A 176 -3.57 11.71 -3.86
N ALA A 177 -4.58 11.12 -3.24
CA ALA A 177 -4.45 10.47 -1.93
C ALA A 177 -3.64 9.16 -1.97
N PHE A 178 -3.69 8.42 -3.09
CA PHE A 178 -2.98 7.15 -3.25
C PHE A 178 -1.47 7.32 -3.14
N PRO A 179 -0.83 8.17 -3.96
CA PRO A 179 0.61 8.25 -3.97
C PRO A 179 1.15 9.06 -2.77
N LEU A 180 0.32 9.87 -2.10
CA LEU A 180 0.60 10.43 -0.78
C LEU A 180 0.73 9.34 0.30
N ILE A 181 -0.13 8.31 0.29
CA ILE A 181 -0.01 7.15 1.19
C ILE A 181 1.33 6.45 0.98
N PHE A 182 1.76 6.26 -0.28
CA PHE A 182 3.07 5.69 -0.59
C PHE A 182 4.21 6.56 -0.08
N LEU A 183 4.18 7.87 -0.36
CA LEU A 183 5.22 8.80 0.07
C LEU A 183 5.36 8.79 1.60
N LEU A 184 4.27 8.99 2.35
CA LEU A 184 4.32 9.03 3.81
C LEU A 184 4.80 7.70 4.41
N ALA A 185 4.26 6.57 3.95
CA ALA A 185 4.70 5.26 4.43
C ALA A 185 6.18 5.01 4.11
N GLY A 186 6.64 5.43 2.94
CA GLY A 186 8.01 5.28 2.48
C GLY A 186 9.00 6.20 3.22
N LEU A 187 8.61 7.44 3.55
CA LEU A 187 9.43 8.34 4.37
C LEU A 187 9.57 7.80 5.80
N VAL A 188 8.49 7.30 6.40
CA VAL A 188 8.55 6.66 7.72
C VAL A 188 9.45 5.42 7.69
N LEU A 189 9.33 4.58 6.65
CA LEU A 189 10.22 3.44 6.41
C LEU A 189 11.68 3.89 6.34
N ALA A 190 11.97 4.95 5.58
CA ALA A 190 13.31 5.49 5.42
C ALA A 190 13.89 5.91 6.79
N VAL A 191 13.13 6.64 7.61
CA VAL A 191 13.56 7.06 8.96
C VAL A 191 13.84 5.85 9.86
N LEU A 192 12.96 4.85 9.88
CA LEU A 192 13.11 3.67 10.74
C LEU A 192 14.37 2.85 10.41
N ARG A 193 14.80 2.82 9.14
CA ARG A 193 15.94 2.03 8.67
C ARG A 193 17.24 2.83 8.51
N ALA A 194 17.15 4.15 8.31
CA ALA A 194 18.31 5.01 8.04
C ALA A 194 19.36 4.97 9.15
N LYS A 195 18.94 4.80 10.40
CA LYS A 195 19.83 4.69 11.57
C LYS A 195 20.77 3.49 11.51
N GLU A 196 20.29 2.36 11.00
CA GLU A 196 21.04 1.09 11.01
C GLU A 196 21.83 0.91 9.72
N ASN A 197 21.20 1.17 8.57
CA ASN A 197 21.83 1.04 7.27
C ASN A 197 21.13 1.95 6.24
N PRO A 198 21.71 3.12 5.91
CA PRO A 198 21.09 4.10 5.00
C PRO A 198 20.90 3.55 3.59
N TRP A 199 21.86 2.77 3.09
CA TRP A 199 21.78 2.14 1.77
C TRP A 199 20.67 1.09 1.70
N ALA A 200 20.50 0.29 2.74
CA ALA A 200 19.39 -0.67 2.80
C ALA A 200 18.03 0.03 2.87
N ALA A 201 17.94 1.18 3.55
CA ALA A 201 16.72 1.98 3.61
C ALA A 201 16.32 2.50 2.22
N LEU A 202 17.27 3.07 1.48
CA LEU A 202 17.05 3.56 0.11
C LEU A 202 16.70 2.42 -0.85
N ARG A 203 17.45 1.31 -0.82
CA ARG A 203 17.15 0.13 -1.64
C ARG A 203 15.74 -0.39 -1.37
N LEU A 204 15.32 -0.43 -0.11
CA LEU A 204 13.98 -0.85 0.25
C LEU A 204 12.94 0.14 -0.30
N TYR A 205 13.12 1.45 -0.10
CA TYR A 205 12.22 2.47 -0.65
C TYR A 205 12.06 2.32 -2.18
N PHE A 206 13.17 2.36 -2.92
CA PHE A 206 13.18 2.27 -4.38
C PHE A 206 12.70 0.91 -4.91
N SER A 207 12.88 -0.19 -4.16
CA SER A 207 12.30 -1.48 -4.56
C SER A 207 10.77 -1.42 -4.69
N GLY A 208 10.10 -0.57 -3.90
CA GLY A 208 8.66 -0.34 -4.03
C GLY A 208 8.26 0.36 -5.33
N LEU A 209 9.16 1.15 -5.93
CA LEU A 209 8.92 1.78 -7.24
C LEU A 209 9.27 0.85 -8.39
N LEU A 210 10.31 0.02 -8.22
CA LEU A 210 10.77 -0.91 -9.26
C LEU A 210 9.79 -2.04 -9.53
N VAL A 211 9.05 -2.54 -8.54
CA VAL A 211 8.09 -3.64 -8.76
C VAL A 211 6.93 -3.22 -9.68
N PRO A 212 6.20 -2.12 -9.44
CA PRO A 212 5.16 -1.64 -10.37
C PRO A 212 5.71 -1.31 -11.76
N LEU A 213 6.93 -0.74 -11.83
CA LEU A 213 7.62 -0.49 -13.11
C LEU A 213 7.85 -1.81 -13.85
N ALA A 214 8.45 -2.82 -13.21
CA ALA A 214 8.72 -4.10 -13.84
C ALA A 214 7.43 -4.80 -14.31
N ILE A 215 6.36 -4.75 -13.51
CA ILE A 215 5.06 -5.31 -13.86
C ILE A 215 4.50 -4.63 -15.13
N SER A 216 4.46 -3.30 -15.16
CA SER A 216 3.92 -2.57 -16.31
C SER A 216 4.71 -2.82 -17.59
N MET A 217 6.05 -2.82 -17.52
CA MET A 217 6.92 -3.10 -18.67
C MET A 217 6.83 -4.56 -19.15
N PHE A 218 6.62 -5.50 -18.24
CA PHE A 218 6.44 -6.90 -18.60
C PHE A 218 5.14 -7.13 -19.38
N TYR A 219 4.04 -6.50 -18.96
CA TYR A 219 2.72 -6.70 -19.58
C TYR A 219 2.51 -5.88 -20.86
N LEU A 220 3.10 -4.69 -20.97
CA LEU A 220 2.81 -3.74 -22.04
C LEU A 220 4.02 -3.44 -22.95
N SER A 221 5.10 -4.21 -22.84
CA SER A 221 6.40 -3.92 -23.47
C SER A 221 7.11 -2.70 -22.88
N TRP A 222 8.38 -2.50 -23.29
CA TRP A 222 9.26 -1.48 -22.71
C TRP A 222 8.70 -0.05 -22.84
N TYR A 223 8.22 0.32 -24.03
CA TYR A 223 7.80 1.70 -24.31
C TYR A 223 6.44 2.03 -23.67
N ASP A 224 5.40 1.23 -23.96
CA ASP A 224 4.06 1.51 -23.42
C ASP A 224 3.99 1.26 -21.92
N GLY A 225 4.73 0.28 -21.40
CA GLY A 225 4.84 0.03 -19.96
C GLY A 225 5.52 1.16 -19.21
N LEU A 226 6.62 1.72 -19.73
CA LEU A 226 7.28 2.90 -19.14
C LEU A 226 6.33 4.11 -19.17
N ASN A 227 5.67 4.35 -20.31
CA ASN A 227 4.72 5.44 -20.45
C ASN A 227 3.56 5.30 -19.45
N LEU A 228 3.02 4.09 -19.30
CA LEU A 228 2.00 3.80 -18.31
C LEU A 228 2.50 4.05 -16.89
N PHE A 229 3.68 3.53 -16.54
CA PHE A 229 4.25 3.73 -15.21
C PHE A 229 4.44 5.21 -14.86
N LEU A 230 4.98 5.99 -15.80
CA LEU A 230 5.10 7.43 -15.65
C LEU A 230 3.70 8.06 -15.52
N THR A 231 2.72 7.60 -16.30
CA THR A 231 1.33 8.07 -16.18
C THR A 231 0.68 7.70 -14.85
N ILE A 232 1.06 6.60 -14.19
CA ILE A 232 0.57 6.24 -12.85
C ILE A 232 1.31 7.01 -11.75
N LEU A 233 2.55 7.43 -12.02
CA LEU A 233 3.27 8.38 -11.16
C LEU A 233 2.73 9.80 -11.30
N LEU A 234 2.29 10.21 -12.49
CA LEU A 234 1.79 11.55 -12.78
C LEU A 234 0.50 11.99 -12.04
N PRO A 235 -0.40 11.12 -11.51
CA PRO A 235 -1.52 11.50 -10.66
C PRO A 235 -1.16 12.12 -9.30
N PHE A 236 -0.03 12.83 -9.21
CA PHE A 236 0.20 13.88 -8.23
C PHE A 236 -0.06 15.30 -8.77
N ALA A 237 0.19 15.58 -10.05
CA ALA A 237 0.08 16.90 -10.65
C ALA A 237 -1.32 17.29 -11.14
N GLN A 238 -2.14 17.85 -10.24
CA GLN A 238 -3.24 18.71 -10.67
C GLN A 238 -2.75 20.07 -11.19
N GLY A 239 -1.45 20.36 -11.08
CA GLY A 239 -0.85 21.64 -11.47
C GLY A 239 0.02 21.57 -12.73
N GLY A 240 0.43 22.75 -13.21
CA GLY A 240 1.36 22.88 -14.33
C GLY A 240 2.74 22.24 -14.06
N LEU A 241 3.67 22.39 -15.00
CA LEU A 241 5.00 21.74 -14.99
C LEU A 241 5.73 21.77 -13.64
N PHE A 242 5.55 22.84 -12.85
CA PHE A 242 6.14 22.97 -11.52
C PHE A 242 5.61 21.93 -10.50
N SER A 243 4.31 21.61 -10.53
CA SER A 243 3.70 20.59 -9.64
C SER A 243 4.30 19.23 -9.91
N ILE A 244 4.33 18.83 -11.19
CA ILE A 244 4.95 17.59 -11.66
C ILE A 244 6.39 17.50 -11.18
N TRP A 245 7.17 18.56 -11.37
CA TRP A 245 8.56 18.62 -10.94
C TRP A 245 8.71 18.46 -9.42
N LEU A 246 7.93 19.21 -8.63
CA LEU A 246 7.99 19.17 -7.16
C LEU A 246 7.65 17.77 -6.65
N GLU A 247 6.66 17.11 -7.23
CA GLU A 247 6.20 15.80 -6.78
C GLU A 247 7.18 14.68 -7.14
N LEU A 248 7.81 14.76 -8.32
CA LEU A 248 8.92 13.86 -8.67
C LEU A 248 10.11 14.07 -7.72
N MET A 249 10.41 15.32 -7.36
CA MET A 249 11.44 15.63 -6.36
C MET A 249 11.07 15.10 -4.97
N LEU A 250 9.78 15.13 -4.59
CA LEU A 250 9.32 14.54 -3.33
C LEU A 250 9.38 13.01 -3.34
N MET A 251 9.04 12.35 -4.45
CA MET A 251 9.09 10.88 -4.58
C MET A 251 10.52 10.34 -4.67
N ILE A 252 11.45 11.08 -5.27
CA ILE A 252 12.81 10.59 -5.54
C ILE A 252 13.83 11.27 -4.62
N GLY A 253 13.80 12.59 -4.53
CA GLY A 253 14.78 13.39 -3.80
C GLY A 253 14.56 13.41 -2.29
N ALA A 254 13.32 13.58 -1.82
CA ALA A 254 13.04 13.68 -0.39
C ALA A 254 13.47 12.44 0.43
N PRO A 255 13.28 11.18 -0.04
CA PRO A 255 13.80 10.00 0.64
C PRO A 255 15.33 10.01 0.77
N ILE A 256 16.04 10.47 -0.26
CA ILE A 256 17.51 10.57 -0.26
C ILE A 256 17.95 11.60 0.78
N LEU A 257 17.40 12.80 0.72
CA LEU A 257 17.70 13.88 1.66
C LEU A 257 17.37 13.48 3.10
N LEU A 258 16.22 12.84 3.32
CA LEU A 258 15.81 12.39 4.65
C LEU A 258 16.75 11.34 5.22
N VAL A 259 17.16 10.35 4.41
CA VAL A 259 18.13 9.33 4.84
C VAL A 259 19.47 9.97 5.19
N LEU A 260 19.93 10.94 4.39
CA LEU A 260 21.17 11.68 4.65
C LEU A 260 21.09 12.46 5.97
N ILE A 261 20.03 13.26 6.17
CA ILE A 261 19.81 14.06 7.38
C ILE A 261 19.77 13.17 8.62
N VAL A 262 19.00 12.07 8.58
CA VAL A 262 18.87 11.14 9.70
C VAL A 262 20.21 10.47 10.00
N ASN A 263 20.92 10.02 8.97
CA ASN A 263 22.22 9.38 9.14
C ASN A 263 23.25 10.36 9.75
N GLN A 264 23.30 11.60 9.27
CA GLN A 264 24.19 12.64 9.80
C GLN A 264 23.86 13.00 11.25
N TYR A 265 22.58 13.15 11.59
CA TYR A 265 22.15 13.42 12.96
C TYR A 265 22.62 12.33 13.94
N TYR A 266 22.49 11.06 13.55
CA TYR A 266 22.96 9.95 14.39
C TYR A 266 24.48 9.78 14.41
N ALA A 267 25.18 10.10 13.32
CA ALA A 267 26.64 10.11 13.28
C ALA A 267 27.21 11.19 14.21
N TRP A 268 26.67 12.41 14.14
CA TRP A 268 27.02 13.51 15.04
C TRP A 268 26.78 13.16 16.50
N ARG A 269 25.63 12.54 16.83
CA ARG A 269 25.31 12.12 18.20
C ARG A 269 26.26 11.03 18.76
N ARG A 270 27.01 10.34 17.91
CA ARG A 270 27.93 9.24 18.28
C ARG A 270 29.40 9.68 18.27
N ASP A 271 29.67 10.97 18.31
CA ASP A 271 31.02 11.57 18.18
C ASP A 271 31.73 11.20 16.88
N GLY A 272 30.98 10.76 15.85
CA GLY A 272 31.52 10.56 14.51
C GLY A 272 31.80 11.91 13.85
N GLN A 273 32.90 12.01 13.11
CA GLN A 273 33.14 13.17 12.26
C GLN A 273 31.92 13.37 11.34
N LEU A 274 31.35 14.58 11.38
CA LEU A 274 30.34 15.00 10.42
C LEU A 274 30.93 14.78 9.03
N ILE A 275 30.23 14.04 8.18
CA ILE A 275 30.54 14.04 6.76
C ILE A 275 30.27 15.48 6.30
N GLU A 276 31.34 16.22 6.00
CA GLU A 276 31.25 17.54 5.37
C GLU A 276 30.40 17.39 4.11
N LEU A 277 29.21 17.99 4.13
CA LEU A 277 28.41 18.25 2.94
C LEU A 277 29.13 19.37 2.18
N ILE A 278 30.03 18.99 1.27
CA ILE A 278 30.44 19.84 0.14
C ILE A 278 29.60 19.42 -1.07
#